data_AF-A0A5S4TH55-F1
#
_entry.id   AF-A0A5S4TH55-F1
#
_cell.length_a   1.000
_cell.length_b   1.000
_cell.length_c   1.000
_cell.angle_alpha   90.00
_cell.angle_beta   90.00
_cell.angle_gamma   90.00
#
_symmetry.space_group_name_H-M   'P 1'
#
loop_
_entity.id
_entity.type
_entity.pdbx_description
1 polymer ?
#
loop_
_entity_poly.entity_id
_entity_poly.type
_entity_poly.pdbx_seq_one_letter_code
_entity_poly.pdbx_strand_id
1 'polypeptide(L)'
;ITCHSLKGPANYLKLEAFAESLEQEDQNRLVNRYKMQLLIWLLETKTGDLDEIKQKQRFAAYFDQLKHDGILSQSSDFYDYDFWQNSYVKAQTARVVITNHAYFLHRVQDDKDFAKNKVLVFDEAQKLMLQLDQLSRHQLNLSHLLQSLQAKLGTPLPLLEKRLLESLVFELG
;
A
#
# COMPACT_ATOMS: atom_id res chain seq x y z
N ILE A 1 -20.13 -9.64 -20.55
CA ILE A 1 -18.82 -10.14 -20.04
C ILE A 1 -18.58 -9.45 -18.71
N THR A 2 -18.32 -10.17 -17.61
CA THR A 2 -18.05 -9.55 -16.30
C THR A 2 -16.63 -8.97 -16.31
N CYS A 3 -16.52 -7.66 -16.06
CA CYS A 3 -15.27 -6.94 -15.99
C CYS A 3 -15.17 -6.23 -14.64
N HIS A 4 -14.02 -6.32 -13.99
CA HIS A 4 -13.80 -5.70 -12.67
C HIS A 4 -12.41 -5.06 -12.59
N SER A 5 -12.31 -3.89 -11.95
CA SER A 5 -11.03 -3.23 -11.72
C SER A 5 -10.49 -3.59 -10.34
N LEU A 6 -9.25 -4.09 -10.30
CA LEU A 6 -8.55 -4.47 -9.08
C LEU A 6 -7.29 -3.63 -8.92
N LYS A 7 -7.13 -3.00 -7.76
CA LYS A 7 -5.98 -2.17 -7.41
C LYS A 7 -5.35 -2.66 -6.10
N GLY A 8 -4.19 -2.08 -5.75
CA GLY A 8 -3.54 -2.33 -4.46
C GLY A 8 -4.37 -1.81 -3.28
N PRO A 9 -4.21 -2.39 -2.07
CA PRO A 9 -4.97 -2.03 -0.88
C PRO A 9 -4.99 -0.52 -0.63
N ALA A 10 -3.84 0.15 -0.74
CA ALA A 10 -3.69 1.58 -0.52
C ALA A 10 -4.48 2.50 -1.48
N ASN A 11 -5.21 1.95 -2.46
CA ASN A 11 -6.14 2.70 -3.30
C ASN A 11 -7.57 2.70 -2.74
N TYR A 12 -7.87 1.88 -1.74
CA TYR A 12 -9.19 1.77 -1.13
C TYR A 12 -9.23 2.46 0.24
N LEU A 13 -10.40 2.97 0.61
CA LEU A 13 -10.66 3.50 1.94
C LEU A 13 -10.71 2.36 2.97
N LYS A 14 -10.00 2.51 4.09
CA LYS A 14 -10.20 1.69 5.29
C LYS A 14 -11.30 2.30 6.15
N LEU A 15 -12.44 1.63 6.22
CA LEU A 15 -13.63 2.11 6.92
C LEU A 15 -13.38 2.33 8.41
N GLU A 16 -12.66 1.41 9.05
CA GLU A 16 -12.27 1.50 10.46
C GLU A 16 -11.43 2.74 10.75
N ALA A 17 -10.37 2.97 9.97
CA ALA A 17 -9.52 4.15 10.12
C ALA A 17 -10.30 5.46 9.88
N PHE A 18 -11.28 5.44 8.98
CA PHE A 18 -12.15 6.60 8.76
C PHE A 18 -13.13 6.81 9.91
N ALA A 19 -13.69 5.75 10.48
CA ALA A 19 -14.56 5.83 11.65
C ALA A 19 -13.80 6.41 12.86
N GLU A 20 -12.61 5.90 13.14
CA GLU A 20 -11.73 6.43 14.19
C GLU A 20 -11.37 7.90 13.95
N SER A 21 -11.10 8.27 12.69
CA SER A 21 -10.79 9.68 12.37
C SER A 21 -11.99 10.59 12.61
N LEU A 22 -13.24 10.13 12.46
CA LEU A 22 -14.44 10.92 12.73
C LEU A 22 -14.63 11.23 14.22
N GLU A 23 -14.11 10.40 15.12
CA GLU A 23 -14.15 10.64 16.57
C GLU A 23 -13.18 11.75 16.99
N GLN A 24 -12.17 12.05 16.16
CA GLN A 24 -11.15 13.06 16.44
C GLN A 24 -11.47 14.36 15.71
N GLU A 25 -11.57 15.47 16.44
CA GLU A 25 -11.67 16.80 15.82
C GLU A 25 -10.27 17.32 15.44
N ASP A 26 -10.01 17.50 14.15
CA ASP A 26 -8.74 18.05 13.68
C ASP A 26 -8.66 19.55 13.97
N GLN A 27 -7.47 20.03 14.35
CA GLN A 27 -7.21 21.47 14.49
C GLN A 27 -7.43 22.22 13.16
N ASN A 28 -7.18 21.54 12.04
CA ASN A 28 -7.44 22.08 10.72
C ASN A 28 -8.92 21.91 10.33
N ARG A 29 -9.68 22.99 10.45
CA ARG A 29 -11.11 23.04 10.06
C ARG A 29 -11.39 22.58 8.63
N LEU A 30 -10.42 22.70 7.71
CA LEU A 30 -10.59 22.20 6.34
C LEU A 30 -10.66 20.67 6.30
N VAL A 31 -9.90 19.99 7.16
CA VAL A 31 -9.93 18.52 7.28
C VAL A 31 -11.28 18.07 7.85
N ASN A 32 -11.79 18.72 8.91
CA ASN A 32 -13.12 18.42 9.45
C ASN A 32 -14.23 18.62 8.41
N ARG A 33 -14.15 19.68 7.60
CA ARG A 33 -15.09 19.86 6.47
C ARG A 33 -14.96 18.72 5.46
N TYR A 34 -13.74 18.29 5.18
CA TYR A 34 -13.48 17.23 4.23
C TYR A 34 -13.95 15.87 4.74
N LYS A 35 -13.89 15.59 6.04
CA LYS A 35 -14.50 14.41 6.68
C LYS A 35 -15.99 14.31 6.37
N MET A 36 -16.73 15.42 6.48
CA MET A 36 -18.14 15.45 6.09
C MET A 36 -18.36 15.20 4.59
N GLN A 37 -17.47 15.71 3.72
CA GLN A 37 -17.54 15.41 2.28
C GLN A 37 -17.28 13.93 1.99
N LEU A 38 -16.35 13.30 2.70
CA LEU A 38 -16.08 11.87 2.58
C LEU A 38 -17.27 11.02 3.04
N LEU A 39 -17.99 11.43 4.08
CA LEU A 39 -19.23 10.75 4.48
C LEU A 39 -20.28 10.77 3.36
N ILE A 40 -20.45 11.91 2.69
CA ILE A 40 -21.36 12.00 1.53
C ILE A 40 -20.87 11.09 0.40
N TRP A 41 -19.58 11.15 0.06
CA TRP A 41 -19.01 10.28 -0.97
C TRP A 41 -19.18 8.79 -0.64
N LEU A 42 -19.06 8.40 0.64
CA LEU A 42 -19.21 7.02 1.09
C LEU A 42 -20.61 6.46 0.81
N LEU A 43 -21.64 7.32 0.84
CA LEU A 43 -23.01 6.96 0.50
C LEU A 43 -23.24 6.80 -1.02
N GLU A 44 -22.35 7.37 -1.84
CA GLU A 44 -22.45 7.38 -3.30
C GLU A 44 -21.57 6.31 -3.96
N THR A 45 -20.40 6.04 -3.38
CA THR A 45 -19.42 5.12 -3.96
C THR A 45 -19.90 3.67 -3.89
N LYS A 46 -19.57 2.91 -4.94
CA LYS A 46 -19.79 1.46 -5.01
C LYS A 46 -18.50 0.66 -4.87
N THR A 47 -17.35 1.33 -4.91
CA THR A 47 -16.03 0.70 -4.99
C THR A 47 -15.12 1.07 -3.84
N GLY A 48 -15.35 2.21 -3.18
CA GLY A 48 -14.47 2.75 -2.15
C GLY A 48 -13.08 3.16 -2.66
N ASP A 49 -12.92 3.33 -3.97
CA ASP A 49 -11.67 3.72 -4.59
C ASP A 49 -11.37 5.21 -4.35
N LEU A 50 -10.27 5.48 -3.66
CA LEU A 50 -9.83 6.82 -3.32
C LEU A 50 -9.51 7.68 -4.55
N ASP A 51 -9.28 7.10 -5.73
CA ASP A 51 -9.15 7.85 -6.99
C ASP A 51 -10.47 8.51 -7.45
N GLU A 52 -11.63 8.07 -6.95
CA GLU A 52 -12.92 8.73 -7.22
C GLU A 52 -13.02 10.12 -6.59
N ILE A 53 -12.20 10.38 -5.55
CA ILE A 53 -12.25 11.59 -4.76
C ILE A 53 -11.41 12.70 -5.40
N LYS A 54 -12.07 13.79 -5.80
CA LYS A 54 -11.41 14.97 -6.37
C LYS A 54 -10.57 15.70 -5.33
N GLN A 55 -9.42 16.23 -5.78
CA GLN A 55 -8.51 17.05 -4.97
C GLN A 55 -7.90 16.33 -3.75
N LYS A 56 -7.91 14.99 -3.71
CA LYS A 56 -7.30 14.22 -2.60
C LYS A 56 -5.86 14.63 -2.26
N GLN A 57 -5.10 15.08 -3.27
CA GLN A 57 -3.72 15.52 -3.12
C GLN A 57 -3.55 16.72 -2.16
N ARG A 58 -4.59 17.57 -2.01
CA ARG A 58 -4.57 18.70 -1.05
C ARG A 58 -4.60 18.23 0.40
N PHE A 59 -5.07 17.01 0.63
CA PHE A 59 -5.20 16.38 1.94
C PHE A 59 -4.39 15.08 2.01
N ALA A 60 -3.27 15.00 1.28
CA ALA A 60 -2.49 13.77 1.15
C ALA A 60 -2.12 13.15 2.51
N ALA A 61 -1.65 13.96 3.47
CA ALA A 61 -1.30 13.50 4.81
C ALA A 61 -2.50 12.89 5.58
N TYR A 62 -3.70 13.42 5.36
CA TYR A 62 -4.92 12.85 5.95
C TYR A 62 -5.28 11.53 5.27
N PHE A 63 -5.22 11.48 3.93
CA PHE A 63 -5.46 10.24 3.20
C PHE A 63 -4.44 9.14 3.49
N ASP A 64 -3.20 9.47 3.80
CA ASP A 64 -2.19 8.47 4.18
C ASP A 64 -2.62 7.65 5.41
N GLN A 65 -3.43 8.22 6.30
CA GLN A 65 -3.99 7.53 7.47
C GLN A 65 -5.22 6.68 7.12
N LEU A 66 -5.92 7.01 6.04
CA LEU A 66 -7.18 6.36 5.64
C LEU A 66 -7.01 5.22 4.64
N LYS A 67 -5.83 5.07 4.06
CA LYS A 67 -5.55 4.02 3.08
C LYS A 67 -5.64 2.65 3.72
N HIS A 68 -6.20 1.69 2.99
CA HIS A 68 -6.19 0.30 3.43
C HIS A 68 -4.75 -0.24 3.46
N ASP A 69 -4.37 -0.83 4.59
CA ASP A 69 -3.04 -1.38 4.90
C ASP A 69 -2.86 -2.82 4.38
N GLY A 70 -3.95 -3.44 3.94
CA GLY A 70 -3.98 -4.82 3.44
C GLY A 70 -4.27 -5.85 4.52
N ILE A 71 -4.51 -5.40 5.75
CA ILE A 71 -4.82 -6.25 6.90
C ILE A 71 -6.33 -6.21 7.13
N LEU A 72 -6.96 -7.38 7.09
CA LEU A 72 -8.37 -7.55 7.39
C LEU A 72 -8.52 -8.12 8.80
N SER A 73 -9.19 -7.38 9.68
CA SER A 73 -9.53 -7.88 11.01
C SER A 73 -10.94 -8.47 10.99
N GLN A 74 -11.08 -9.77 11.23
CA GLN A 74 -12.38 -10.43 11.32
C GLN A 74 -13.23 -9.94 12.50
N SER A 75 -12.61 -9.31 13.50
CA SER A 75 -13.31 -8.72 14.64
C SER A 75 -13.80 -7.29 14.36
N SER A 76 -13.48 -6.71 13.21
CA SER A 76 -13.91 -5.35 12.87
C SER A 76 -15.37 -5.35 12.43
N ASP A 77 -16.15 -4.40 12.94
CA ASP A 77 -17.55 -4.19 12.54
C ASP A 77 -17.70 -3.87 11.03
N PHE A 78 -16.59 -3.49 10.39
CA PHE A 78 -16.54 -3.14 8.97
C PHE A 78 -16.09 -4.28 8.05
N TYR A 79 -15.79 -5.48 8.58
CA TYR A 79 -15.24 -6.60 7.79
C TYR A 79 -16.09 -6.93 6.56
N ASP A 80 -17.40 -7.10 6.74
CA ASP A 80 -18.32 -7.44 5.65
C ASP A 80 -18.48 -6.32 4.60
N TYR A 81 -18.16 -5.09 5.00
CA TYR A 81 -18.29 -3.90 4.16
C TYR A 81 -16.95 -3.46 3.53
N ASP A 82 -15.87 -4.20 3.77
CA ASP A 82 -14.55 -3.80 3.30
C ASP A 82 -14.48 -3.74 1.76
N PHE A 83 -14.14 -2.57 1.25
CA PHE A 83 -14.11 -2.31 -0.18
C PHE A 83 -13.04 -3.10 -0.92
N TRP A 84 -11.87 -3.25 -0.30
CA TRP A 84 -10.75 -3.96 -0.91
C TRP A 84 -11.04 -5.46 -1.00
N GLN A 85 -11.52 -6.07 0.09
CA GLN A 85 -11.95 -7.46 0.13
C GLN A 85 -13.07 -7.73 -0.87
N ASN A 86 -14.10 -6.88 -0.89
CA ASN A 86 -15.21 -7.01 -1.84
C ASN A 86 -14.73 -6.89 -3.29
N SER A 87 -13.80 -5.98 -3.57
CA SER A 87 -13.17 -5.84 -4.88
C SER A 87 -12.38 -7.10 -5.26
N TYR A 88 -11.62 -7.66 -4.31
CA TYR A 88 -10.84 -8.87 -4.52
C TYR A 88 -11.71 -10.11 -4.82
N VAL A 89 -12.79 -10.31 -4.06
CA VAL A 89 -13.75 -11.41 -4.30
C VAL A 89 -14.42 -11.27 -5.67
N LYS A 90 -14.84 -10.05 -6.04
CA LYS A 90 -15.42 -9.79 -7.38
C LYS A 90 -14.41 -10.09 -8.49
N ALA A 91 -13.14 -9.72 -8.31
CA ALA A 91 -12.09 -9.98 -9.29
C ALA A 91 -11.85 -11.47 -9.55
N GLN A 92 -12.02 -12.34 -8.54
CA GLN A 92 -11.85 -13.80 -8.71
C GLN A 92 -12.92 -14.41 -9.63
N THR A 93 -14.12 -13.83 -9.65
CA THR A 93 -15.25 -14.32 -10.46
C THR A 93 -15.39 -13.59 -11.81
N ALA A 94 -14.64 -12.51 -12.01
CA ALA A 94 -14.68 -11.71 -13.22
C ALA A 94 -13.99 -12.42 -14.39
N ARG A 95 -14.59 -12.35 -15.58
CA ARG A 95 -13.98 -12.87 -16.83
C ARG A 95 -12.82 -12.01 -17.30
N VAL A 96 -12.85 -10.72 -16.99
CA VAL A 96 -11.81 -9.74 -17.32
C VAL A 96 -11.47 -8.95 -16.06
N VAL A 97 -10.19 -8.93 -15.69
CA VAL A 97 -9.69 -8.12 -14.58
C VAL A 97 -8.78 -7.03 -15.14
N ILE A 98 -9.04 -5.79 -14.75
CA ILE A 98 -8.21 -4.63 -15.10
C ILE A 98 -7.41 -4.25 -13.86
N THR A 99 -6.09 -4.25 -13.95
CA THR A 99 -5.18 -3.84 -12.87
C THR A 99 -4.12 -2.90 -13.41
N ASN A 100 -3.50 -2.13 -12.52
CA ASN A 100 -2.29 -1.40 -12.85
C ASN A 100 -1.05 -2.31 -12.81
N HIS A 101 0.02 -1.87 -13.46
CA HIS A 101 1.29 -2.59 -13.56
C HIS A 101 1.94 -2.82 -12.20
N ALA A 102 1.89 -1.83 -11.30
CA ALA A 102 2.57 -1.89 -10.00
C ALA A 102 1.97 -2.98 -9.11
N TYR A 103 0.65 -3.01 -9.02
CA TYR A 103 -0.08 -4.02 -8.27
C TYR A 103 0.08 -5.41 -8.89
N PHE A 104 0.02 -5.51 -10.23
CA PHE A 104 0.26 -6.79 -10.91
C PHE A 104 1.62 -7.38 -10.57
N LEU A 105 2.68 -6.57 -10.66
CA LEU A 105 4.05 -7.02 -10.40
C LEU A 105 4.26 -7.45 -8.95
N HIS A 106 3.82 -6.65 -7.98
CA HIS A 106 3.84 -7.04 -6.56
C HIS A 106 3.07 -8.34 -6.32
N ARG A 107 1.87 -8.46 -6.91
CA ARG A 107 1.02 -9.62 -6.67
C ARG A 107 1.59 -10.91 -7.25
N VAL A 108 2.18 -10.86 -8.44
CA VAL A 108 2.81 -12.04 -9.06
C VAL A 108 4.09 -12.46 -8.32
N GLN A 109 4.79 -11.50 -7.69
CA GLN A 109 5.94 -11.79 -6.84
C GLN A 109 5.53 -12.59 -5.59
N ASP A 110 4.43 -12.20 -4.94
CA ASP A 110 3.90 -12.86 -3.74
C ASP A 110 3.15 -14.16 -4.07
N ASP A 111 2.37 -14.17 -5.15
CA ASP A 111 1.47 -15.24 -5.56
C ASP A 111 1.61 -15.50 -7.07
N LYS A 112 2.48 -16.44 -7.43
CA LYS A 112 2.74 -16.82 -8.82
C LYS A 112 1.51 -17.42 -9.52
N ASP A 113 0.56 -17.99 -8.77
CA ASP A 113 -0.67 -18.55 -9.33
C ASP A 113 -1.63 -17.43 -9.79
N PHE A 114 -1.44 -16.19 -9.34
CA PHE A 114 -2.25 -15.05 -9.76
C PHE A 114 -2.30 -14.85 -11.29
N ALA A 115 -1.20 -15.12 -12.00
CA ALA A 115 -1.12 -14.98 -13.46
C ALA A 115 -1.30 -16.32 -14.21
N LYS A 116 -1.30 -17.45 -13.49
CA LYS A 116 -1.32 -18.79 -14.09
C LYS A 116 -2.65 -19.05 -14.79
N ASN A 117 -2.58 -19.66 -15.97
CA ASN A 117 -3.74 -19.97 -16.82
C ASN A 117 -4.59 -18.75 -17.22
N LYS A 118 -4.01 -17.55 -17.23
CA LYS A 118 -4.67 -16.32 -17.67
C LYS A 118 -3.98 -15.75 -18.91
N VAL A 119 -4.74 -15.07 -19.75
CA VAL A 119 -4.19 -14.26 -20.84
C VAL A 119 -3.91 -12.86 -20.29
N LEU A 120 -2.67 -12.40 -20.43
CA LEU A 120 -2.23 -11.09 -19.98
C LEU A 120 -2.11 -10.16 -21.18
N VAL A 121 -2.72 -8.98 -21.05
CA VAL A 121 -2.61 -7.89 -22.03
C VAL A 121 -2.03 -6.70 -21.29
N PHE A 122 -0.82 -6.30 -21.67
CA PHE A 122 -0.15 -5.14 -21.10
C PHE A 122 -0.34 -3.95 -22.03
N ASP A 123 -1.20 -3.01 -21.61
CA ASP A 123 -1.21 -1.69 -22.22
C ASP A 123 -0.01 -0.88 -21.72
N GLU A 124 0.54 -0.01 -22.55
CA GLU A 124 1.72 0.81 -22.23
C GLU A 124 2.91 0.01 -21.63
N ALA A 125 3.26 -1.13 -22.25
CA ALA A 125 4.25 -2.08 -21.75
C ALA A 125 5.63 -1.45 -21.43
N GLN A 126 5.98 -0.31 -22.02
CA GLN A 126 7.18 0.45 -21.63
C GLN A 126 7.17 0.86 -20.15
N LYS A 127 6.00 1.19 -19.57
CA LYS A 127 5.87 1.54 -18.15
C LYS A 127 6.07 0.33 -17.25
N LEU A 128 5.67 -0.86 -17.70
CA LEU A 128 5.91 -2.12 -16.99
C LEU A 128 7.41 -2.37 -16.83
N MET A 129 8.20 -2.18 -17.90
CA MET A 129 9.65 -2.39 -17.85
C MET A 129 10.34 -1.45 -16.85
N LEU A 130 9.91 -0.18 -16.80
CA LEU A 130 10.41 0.78 -15.81
C LEU A 130 10.08 0.36 -14.38
N GLN A 131 8.85 -0.12 -14.13
CA GLN A 131 8.45 -0.59 -12.80
C GLN A 131 9.17 -1.88 -12.40
N LEU A 132 9.44 -2.77 -13.36
CA LEU A 132 10.20 -4.00 -13.11
C LEU A 132 11.66 -3.69 -12.76
N ASP A 133 12.28 -2.72 -13.44
CA ASP A 133 13.62 -2.23 -13.06
C ASP A 133 13.61 -1.63 -11.64
N GLN A 134 12.61 -0.81 -11.31
CA GLN A 134 12.44 -0.26 -9.96
C GLN A 134 12.27 -1.35 -8.89
N LEU A 135 11.46 -2.38 -9.15
CA LEU A 135 11.27 -3.51 -8.25
C LEU A 135 12.52 -4.39 -8.11
N SER A 136 13.28 -4.56 -9.19
CA SER A 136 14.54 -5.32 -9.15
C SER A 136 15.63 -4.58 -8.38
N ARG A 137 15.57 -3.25 -8.30
CA ARG A 137 16.54 -2.44 -7.57
C ARG A 137 16.36 -2.62 -6.07
N HIS A 138 17.27 -3.36 -5.45
CA HIS A 138 17.43 -3.37 -4.01
C HIS A 138 18.05 -2.03 -3.57
N GLN A 139 17.21 -1.10 -3.13
CA GLN A 139 17.69 0.14 -2.51
C GLN A 139 18.02 -0.13 -1.04
N LEU A 140 19.30 -0.22 -0.73
CA LEU A 140 19.77 -0.22 0.65
C LEU A 140 19.87 1.25 1.11
N ASN A 141 19.06 1.64 2.09
CA ASN A 141 19.24 2.91 2.75
C ASN A 141 20.50 2.81 3.62
N LEU A 142 21.59 3.40 3.12
CA LEU A 142 22.90 3.31 3.73
C LEU A 142 22.90 3.91 5.15
N SER A 143 22.15 4.98 5.38
CA SER A 143 21.99 5.59 6.70
C SER A 143 21.32 4.64 7.70
N HIS A 144 20.25 3.95 7.29
CA HIS A 144 19.55 2.98 8.14
C HIS A 144 20.44 1.75 8.41
N LEU A 145 21.20 1.30 7.40
CA LEU A 145 22.15 0.21 7.54
C LEU A 145 23.26 0.59 8.53
N LEU A 146 23.89 1.76 8.37
CA LEU A 146 24.91 2.27 9.31
C LEU A 146 24.36 2.39 10.73
N GLN A 147 23.15 2.92 10.90
CA GLN A 147 22.52 3.04 12.21
C GLN A 147 22.28 1.66 12.86
N SER A 148 21.86 0.66 12.08
CA SER A 148 21.70 -0.71 12.56
C SER A 148 23.03 -1.40 12.91
N LEU A 149 24.11 -1.11 12.16
CA LEU A 149 25.45 -1.61 12.44
C LEU A 149 26.03 -0.97 13.71
N GLN A 150 25.86 0.34 13.87
CA GLN A 150 26.26 1.07 15.07
C GLN A 150 25.51 0.58 16.32
N ALA A 151 24.20 0.30 16.19
CA ALA A 151 23.42 -0.28 17.29
C ALA A 151 23.93 -1.67 17.71
N LYS A 152 24.32 -2.52 16.75
CA LYS A 152 24.93 -3.83 17.05
C LYS A 152 26.30 -3.71 17.73
N LEU A 153 27.08 -2.70 17.39
CA LEU A 153 28.39 -2.40 18.00
C LEU A 153 28.30 -2.10 19.51
N GLY A 154 27.13 -1.66 19.99
CA GLY A 154 26.83 -1.46 21.42
C GLY A 154 26.50 -2.74 22.19
N THR A 155 26.37 -3.89 21.52
CA THR A 155 26.14 -5.20 22.16
C THR A 155 27.46 -5.96 22.36
N PRO A 156 27.58 -6.83 23.38
CA PRO A 156 28.80 -7.61 23.60
C PRO A 156 28.98 -8.63 22.47
N LEU A 157 29.82 -8.26 21.50
CA LEU A 157 30.20 -9.08 20.36
C LEU A 157 31.59 -9.71 20.56
N PRO A 158 31.84 -10.92 20.01
CA PRO A 158 33.18 -11.46 19.89
C PRO A 158 34.16 -10.47 19.25
N LEU A 159 35.40 -10.47 19.73
CA LEU A 159 36.43 -9.46 19.39
C LEU A 159 36.68 -9.31 17.88
N LEU A 160 36.60 -10.41 17.12
CA LEU A 160 36.75 -10.43 15.66
C LEU A 160 35.56 -9.77 14.95
N GLU A 161 34.33 -10.10 15.34
CA GLU A 161 33.11 -9.55 14.75
C GLU A 161 32.99 -8.05 15.02
N LYS A 162 33.38 -7.62 16.22
CA LYS A 162 33.46 -6.20 16.56
C LYS A 162 34.42 -5.45 15.63
N ARG A 163 35.63 -5.98 15.40
CA ARG A 163 36.60 -5.33 14.51
C ARG A 163 36.17 -5.31 13.05
N LEU A 164 35.52 -6.38 12.58
CA LEU A 164 34.96 -6.42 11.22
C LEU A 164 33.84 -5.38 11.05
N LEU A 165 32.96 -5.24 12.05
CA LEU A 165 31.90 -4.23 12.03
C LEU A 165 32.45 -2.80 12.09
N GLU A 166 33.45 -2.53 12.93
CA GLU A 166 34.13 -1.22 12.99
C GLU A 166 34.77 -0.85 11.65
N SER A 167 35.44 -1.80 10.99
CA SER A 167 36.03 -1.60 9.66
C SER A 167 34.97 -1.30 8.60
N LEU A 168 33.86 -2.04 8.61
CA LEU A 168 32.76 -1.85 7.66
C LEU A 168 32.06 -0.50 7.87
N VAL A 169 31.84 -0.09 9.13
CA VAL A 169 31.26 1.24 9.43
C VAL A 169 32.20 2.36 9.00
N PHE A 170 33.52 2.19 9.13
CA PHE A 170 34.51 3.18 8.70
C PHE A 170 34.60 3.32 7.17
N GLU A 171 34.49 2.22 6.41
CA GLU A 171 34.52 2.30 4.95
C GLU A 171 33.20 2.80 4.33
N LEU A 172 32.08 2.62 5.03
CA LEU A 172 30.74 2.96 4.55
C LEU A 172 30.23 4.33 5.03
N GLY A 173 30.84 4.91 6.08
CA GLY A 173 30.49 6.23 6.65
C GLY A 173 31.25 7.38 6.02
#